data_AF-A0A832MTI8-F1
#
_entry.id   AF-A0A832MTI8-F1
#
_cell.length_a   1.000
_cell.length_b   1.000
_cell.length_c   1.000
_cell.angle_alpha   90.00
_cell.angle_beta   90.00
_cell.angle_gamma   90.00
#
_symmetry.space_group_name_H-M   'P 1'
#
loop_
_entity.id
_entity.type
_entity.pdbx_description
1 polymer ?
#
loop_
_entity_poly.entity_id
_entity_poly.type
_entity_poly.pdbx_seq_one_letter_code
_entity_poly.pdbx_strand_id
1 'polypeptide(L)'
;MKYIIIGVIAVVIIFILFNQFGGKKENNVISQNTNSFETKENAPEQEKPTFGILKKIKSEDYSRFILTKSTTESYILKGIKEYGELSGNEEYKIYNFGIAEYRDWKIIKVDQSISFYVYHNLVGWLSGYEENTAIPELSIGFSKNKTDSQEDYLFFLDPENEYGDTQIGTFRSGKSFSIYLPEAYEEFGNLTIRNEIQVSMKENIDYISEQGFNILDINSLEYTEHKIKMNE
;
A
#
# COMPACT_ATOMS: atom_id res chain seq x y z
N MET A 1 -15.92 -46.54 -29.91
CA MET A 1 -15.62 -45.69 -28.74
C MET A 1 -14.37 -46.13 -27.94
N LYS A 2 -13.36 -46.76 -28.54
CA LYS A 2 -12.05 -47.00 -27.88
C LYS A 2 -10.88 -46.22 -28.49
N TYR A 3 -11.03 -45.74 -29.73
CA TYR A 3 -9.96 -45.02 -30.44
C TYR A 3 -9.96 -43.50 -30.25
N ILE A 4 -11.05 -42.93 -29.71
CA ILE A 4 -11.15 -41.47 -29.46
C ILE A 4 -10.45 -41.09 -28.14
N ILE A 5 -10.47 -41.97 -27.13
CA ILE A 5 -9.87 -41.71 -25.82
C ILE A 5 -8.33 -41.80 -25.87
N ILE A 6 -7.76 -42.65 -26.74
CA ILE A 6 -6.31 -42.78 -26.90
C ILE A 6 -5.72 -41.56 -27.64
N GLY A 7 -6.48 -40.94 -28.56
CA GLY A 7 -6.03 -39.73 -29.27
C GLY A 7 -5.95 -38.49 -28.39
N VAL A 8 -6.86 -38.34 -27.42
CA VAL A 8 -6.88 -37.16 -26.52
C VAL A 8 -5.75 -37.24 -25.48
N ILE A 9 -5.41 -38.44 -24.98
CA ILE A 9 -4.33 -38.62 -24.01
C ILE A 9 -2.95 -38.38 -24.64
N ALA A 10 -2.76 -38.75 -25.92
CA ALA A 10 -1.51 -38.49 -26.64
C ALA A 10 -1.27 -36.99 -26.90
N VAL A 11 -2.32 -36.21 -27.17
CA VAL A 11 -2.21 -34.75 -27.40
C VAL A 11 -1.90 -34.00 -26.11
N VAL A 12 -2.47 -34.41 -24.97
CA VAL A 12 -2.22 -33.78 -23.66
C VAL A 12 -0.79 -34.02 -23.18
N ILE A 13 -0.23 -35.23 -23.39
CA ILE A 13 1.16 -35.54 -23.00
C ILE A 13 2.18 -34.80 -23.89
N ILE A 14 1.89 -34.62 -25.18
CA ILE A 14 2.75 -33.84 -26.09
C ILE A 14 2.72 -32.34 -25.74
N PHE A 15 1.57 -31.80 -25.32
CA PHE A 15 1.46 -30.40 -24.88
C PHE A 15 2.20 -30.13 -23.56
N ILE A 16 2.16 -31.08 -22.61
CA ILE A 16 2.88 -30.96 -21.34
C ILE A 16 4.40 -31.05 -21.56
N LEU A 17 4.86 -31.89 -22.50
CA LEU A 17 6.28 -32.01 -22.83
C LEU A 17 6.81 -30.83 -23.67
N PHE A 18 6.00 -30.19 -24.51
CA PHE A 18 6.39 -28.96 -25.23
C PHE A 18 6.53 -27.74 -24.29
N ASN A 19 5.75 -27.68 -23.21
CA ASN A 19 5.88 -26.62 -22.21
C ASN A 19 7.09 -26.78 -21.27
N GLN A 20 7.72 -27.95 -21.22
CA GLN A 20 8.91 -28.19 -20.38
C GLN A 20 10.25 -28.07 -21.12
N PHE A 21 10.26 -28.01 -22.46
CA PHE A 21 11.49 -27.90 -23.26
C PHE A 21 11.29 -26.94 -24.45
N GLY A 22 11.32 -25.63 -24.20
CA GLY A 22 11.19 -24.64 -25.27
C GLY A 22 11.32 -23.20 -24.80
N GLY A 23 12.50 -22.81 -24.32
CA GLY A 23 12.78 -21.42 -23.98
C GLY A 23 12.67 -20.49 -25.19
N LYS A 24 11.87 -19.44 -25.04
CA LYS A 24 12.16 -18.11 -25.56
C LYS A 24 11.69 -17.10 -24.51
N LYS A 25 12.66 -16.43 -23.88
CA LYS A 25 12.44 -15.22 -23.08
C LYS A 25 11.96 -14.14 -24.04
N GLU A 26 10.66 -13.88 -24.06
CA GLU A 26 10.12 -12.61 -24.51
C GLU A 26 9.87 -11.78 -23.25
N ASN A 27 10.78 -10.84 -22.99
CA ASN A 27 10.63 -9.84 -21.95
C ASN A 27 9.53 -8.87 -22.41
N ASN A 28 8.28 -9.15 -22.06
CA ASN A 28 7.26 -8.10 -22.03
C ASN A 28 7.45 -7.34 -20.72
N VAL A 29 8.38 -6.39 -20.75
CA VAL A 29 8.44 -5.31 -19.77
C VAL A 29 7.16 -4.51 -19.99
N ILE A 30 6.20 -4.67 -19.09
CA ILE A 30 5.05 -3.77 -18.98
C ILE A 30 5.65 -2.43 -18.57
N SER A 31 5.59 -1.46 -19.49
CA SER A 31 6.05 -0.10 -19.24
C SER A 31 5.19 0.49 -18.12
N GLN A 32 5.83 0.83 -17.00
CA GLN A 32 5.28 1.78 -16.06
C GLN A 32 5.00 3.08 -16.81
N ASN A 33 3.81 3.66 -16.66
CA ASN A 33 3.60 5.06 -17.05
C ASN A 33 4.27 5.94 -15.97
N THR A 34 5.59 6.03 -16.03
CA THR A 34 6.35 7.04 -15.31
C THR A 34 6.45 8.28 -16.19
N ASN A 35 6.14 9.45 -15.61
CA ASN A 35 6.36 10.73 -16.26
C ASN A 35 7.87 10.91 -16.45
N SER A 36 8.36 10.79 -17.69
CA SER A 36 9.78 10.92 -18.00
C SER A 36 10.19 12.38 -18.14
N PHE A 37 11.17 12.81 -17.35
CA PHE A 37 12.01 13.97 -17.64
C PHE A 37 13.43 13.47 -17.96
N GLU A 38 13.95 13.85 -19.12
CA GLU A 38 15.33 13.55 -19.50
C GLU A 38 16.31 14.27 -18.58
N THR A 39 17.18 13.54 -17.88
CA THR A 39 18.45 14.11 -17.45
C THR A 39 19.59 13.10 -17.41
N LYS A 40 20.78 13.62 -17.74
CA LYS A 40 22.01 12.95 -18.16
C LYS A 40 22.62 12.01 -17.12
N GLU A 41 23.17 10.91 -17.63
CA GLU A 41 24.01 9.94 -16.93
C GLU A 41 25.09 10.61 -16.07
N ASN A 42 25.19 10.20 -14.81
CA ASN A 42 26.40 10.30 -14.01
C ASN A 42 26.65 8.98 -13.25
N ALA A 43 27.95 8.69 -13.12
CA ALA A 43 28.62 7.45 -12.74
C ALA A 43 28.22 6.85 -11.37
N PRO A 44 28.54 5.56 -11.08
CA PRO A 44 27.99 4.82 -9.95
C PRO A 44 28.51 5.36 -8.63
N GLU A 45 27.60 5.91 -7.82
CA GLU A 45 27.91 6.43 -6.50
C GLU A 45 27.93 5.27 -5.48
N GLN A 46 29.05 5.11 -4.78
CA GLN A 46 29.20 4.15 -3.69
C GLN A 46 28.16 4.39 -2.60
N GLU A 47 27.38 3.35 -2.26
CA GLU A 47 26.43 3.37 -1.15
C GLU A 47 27.13 3.71 0.17
N LYS A 48 26.87 4.92 0.69
CA LYS A 48 27.17 5.27 2.08
C LYS A 48 26.06 4.72 2.97
N PRO A 49 26.37 4.10 4.12
CA PRO A 49 25.35 3.67 5.06
C PRO A 49 24.69 4.90 5.68
N THR A 50 23.48 5.23 5.26
CA THR A 50 22.64 6.25 5.89
C THR A 50 22.06 5.67 7.18
N PHE A 51 22.66 6.00 8.32
CA PHE A 51 22.15 5.66 9.65
C PHE A 51 20.88 6.48 9.94
N GLY A 52 19.72 5.94 9.60
CA GLY A 52 18.44 6.48 10.04
C GLY A 52 18.17 6.19 11.52
N ILE A 53 17.21 6.89 12.12
CA ILE A 53 16.81 6.67 13.53
C ILE A 53 15.47 5.95 13.56
N LEU A 54 15.46 4.72 14.11
CA LEU A 54 14.23 3.97 14.32
C LEU A 54 13.30 4.71 15.30
N LYS A 55 12.06 4.92 14.89
CA LYS A 55 11.00 5.55 15.67
C LYS A 55 9.89 4.52 15.92
N LYS A 56 9.72 4.15 17.18
CA LYS A 56 8.67 3.22 17.60
C LYS A 56 7.29 3.85 17.47
N ILE A 57 6.37 3.14 16.81
CA ILE A 57 4.97 3.54 16.67
C ILE A 57 4.10 2.51 17.39
N LYS A 58 3.26 3.00 18.32
CA LYS A 58 2.22 2.17 18.95
C LYS A 58 0.88 2.51 18.34
N SER A 59 0.20 1.52 17.74
CA SER A 59 -1.10 1.73 17.09
C SER A 59 -2.14 2.38 17.99
N GLU A 60 -2.10 2.09 19.30
CA GLU A 60 -3.02 2.64 20.31
C GLU A 60 -2.90 4.16 20.51
N ASP A 61 -1.76 4.76 20.17
CA ASP A 61 -1.53 6.20 20.29
C ASP A 61 -2.16 7.01 19.14
N TYR A 62 -2.67 6.33 18.10
CA TYR A 62 -3.13 6.96 16.87
C TYR A 62 -4.58 6.60 16.51
N SER A 63 -5.28 7.57 15.91
CA SER A 63 -6.44 7.29 15.06
C SER A 63 -5.93 7.19 13.63
N ARG A 64 -6.16 6.06 12.97
CA ARG A 64 -5.53 5.72 11.69
C ARG A 64 -6.54 5.69 10.56
N PHE A 65 -6.13 6.24 9.42
CA PHE A 65 -6.97 6.41 8.26
C PHE A 65 -6.21 6.08 6.98
N ILE A 66 -6.92 5.56 5.99
CA ILE A 66 -6.43 5.43 4.62
C ILE A 66 -7.35 6.28 3.73
N LEU A 67 -6.76 7.23 3.02
CA LEU A 67 -7.46 8.14 2.12
C LEU A 67 -7.28 7.60 0.71
N THR A 68 -8.38 7.34 0.02
CA THR A 68 -8.37 6.86 -1.37
C THR A 68 -9.21 7.77 -2.25
N LYS A 69 -8.73 8.10 -3.45
CA LYS A 69 -9.41 8.98 -4.41
C LYS A 69 -9.84 8.21 -5.66
N SER A 70 -11.03 8.53 -6.19
CA SER A 70 -11.57 7.95 -7.44
C SER A 70 -11.72 6.43 -7.40
N THR A 71 -12.13 5.87 -6.25
CA THR A 71 -12.35 4.43 -6.09
C THR A 71 -13.78 4.12 -5.61
N THR A 72 -14.10 2.83 -5.52
CA THR A 72 -15.39 2.36 -5.02
C THR A 72 -15.23 1.65 -3.68
N GLU A 73 -16.25 1.73 -2.84
CA GLU A 73 -16.30 0.96 -1.60
C GLU A 73 -16.16 -0.55 -1.85
N SER A 74 -16.76 -1.07 -2.94
CA SER A 74 -16.63 -2.47 -3.31
C SER A 74 -15.19 -2.86 -3.61
N TYR A 75 -14.40 -1.99 -4.25
CA TYR A 75 -12.98 -2.22 -4.50
C TYR A 75 -12.20 -2.29 -3.20
N ILE A 76 -12.42 -1.32 -2.30
CA ILE A 76 -11.79 -1.27 -0.97
C ILE A 76 -12.10 -2.55 -0.17
N LEU A 77 -13.37 -2.92 -0.05
CA LEU A 77 -13.79 -4.09 0.71
C LEU A 77 -13.24 -5.39 0.12
N LYS A 78 -13.14 -5.47 -1.21
CA LYS A 78 -12.50 -6.59 -1.90
C LYS A 78 -11.00 -6.63 -1.57
N GLY A 79 -10.30 -5.51 -1.71
CA GLY A 79 -8.85 -5.41 -1.44
C GLY A 79 -8.49 -5.78 0.00
N ILE A 80 -9.24 -5.31 1.00
CA ILE A 80 -8.99 -5.66 2.41
C ILE A 80 -9.20 -7.16 2.66
N LYS A 81 -10.23 -7.76 2.06
CA LYS A 81 -10.49 -9.21 2.17
C LYS A 81 -9.39 -10.02 1.53
N GLU A 82 -9.01 -9.69 0.29
CA GLU A 82 -7.94 -10.38 -0.43
C GLU A 82 -6.61 -10.29 0.30
N TYR A 83 -6.27 -9.10 0.82
CA TYR A 83 -5.09 -8.93 1.67
C TYR A 83 -5.13 -9.86 2.89
N GLY A 84 -6.27 -9.89 3.60
CA GLY A 84 -6.46 -10.73 4.77
C GLY A 84 -6.51 -12.23 4.48
N GLU A 85 -6.79 -12.66 3.25
CA GLU A 85 -6.74 -14.08 2.86
C GLU A 85 -5.29 -14.51 2.57
N LEU A 86 -4.46 -13.61 2.05
CA LEU A 86 -3.09 -13.87 1.61
C LEU A 86 -2.03 -13.75 2.73
N SER A 87 -2.35 -13.09 3.84
CA SER A 87 -1.46 -12.83 4.99
C SER A 87 -1.05 -14.07 5.81
N GLY A 88 -1.35 -15.29 5.34
CA GLY A 88 -0.62 -16.52 5.70
C GLY A 88 -0.91 -17.16 7.06
N ASN A 89 -1.66 -16.52 7.97
CA ASN A 89 -2.03 -17.12 9.25
C ASN A 89 -3.25 -18.05 9.15
N GLU A 90 -3.26 -19.14 9.93
CA GLU A 90 -4.36 -20.13 9.92
C GLU A 90 -5.60 -19.67 10.72
N GLU A 91 -5.41 -18.76 11.67
CA GLU A 91 -6.48 -18.23 12.51
C GLU A 91 -6.98 -16.88 12.01
N TYR A 92 -8.29 -16.81 11.80
CA TYR A 92 -8.96 -15.58 11.39
C TYR A 92 -9.39 -14.75 12.60
N LYS A 93 -9.18 -13.43 12.50
CA LYS A 93 -9.75 -12.43 13.39
C LYS A 93 -10.75 -11.56 12.61
N ILE A 94 -11.71 -10.98 13.34
CA ILE A 94 -12.69 -10.05 12.77
C ILE A 94 -12.28 -8.64 13.16
N TYR A 95 -12.05 -7.81 12.14
CA TYR A 95 -11.68 -6.42 12.30
C TYR A 95 -12.81 -5.50 11.84
N ASN A 96 -12.87 -4.31 12.42
CA ASN A 96 -13.80 -3.27 12.02
C ASN A 96 -13.07 -2.24 11.15
N PHE A 97 -13.69 -1.89 10.04
CA PHE A 97 -13.27 -0.79 9.18
C PHE A 97 -14.46 0.15 8.98
N GLY A 98 -14.28 1.42 9.33
CA GLY A 98 -15.26 2.44 8.98
C GLY A 98 -14.97 2.97 7.58
N ILE A 99 -15.94 3.06 6.69
CA ILE A 99 -15.76 3.70 5.38
C ILE A 99 -16.71 4.89 5.29
N ALA A 100 -16.16 6.06 4.98
CA ALA A 100 -16.90 7.27 4.69
C ALA A 100 -16.66 7.71 3.25
N GLU A 101 -17.64 8.37 2.67
CA GLU A 101 -17.55 9.00 1.35
C GLU A 101 -17.56 10.52 1.50
N TYR A 102 -16.65 11.18 0.79
CA TYR A 102 -16.61 12.62 0.66
C TYR A 102 -16.29 12.96 -0.80
N ARG A 103 -17.33 13.23 -1.61
CA ARG A 103 -17.17 13.41 -3.06
C ARG A 103 -16.43 12.20 -3.66
N ASP A 104 -15.37 12.43 -4.43
CA ASP A 104 -14.56 11.37 -5.04
C ASP A 104 -13.61 10.67 -4.06
N TRP A 105 -13.61 11.05 -2.78
CA TRP A 105 -12.79 10.42 -1.76
C TRP A 105 -13.56 9.35 -0.98
N LYS A 106 -12.89 8.23 -0.74
CA LYS A 106 -13.29 7.21 0.21
C LYS A 106 -12.25 7.17 1.33
N ILE A 107 -12.72 7.38 2.56
CA ILE A 107 -11.89 7.45 3.75
C ILE A 107 -12.14 6.21 4.59
N ILE A 108 -11.09 5.43 4.82
CA ILE A 108 -11.13 4.20 5.57
C ILE A 108 -10.57 4.48 6.95
N LYS A 109 -11.39 4.37 7.99
CA LYS A 109 -10.96 4.38 9.39
C LYS A 109 -10.55 2.97 9.80
N VAL A 110 -9.32 2.83 10.28
CA VAL A 110 -8.72 1.55 10.64
C VAL A 110 -8.74 1.39 12.16
N ASP A 111 -9.33 0.28 12.63
CA ASP A 111 -9.39 -0.01 14.07
C ASP A 111 -7.99 -0.14 14.69
N GLN A 112 -7.85 0.21 15.96
CA GLN A 112 -6.56 0.19 16.67
C GLN A 112 -5.96 -1.22 16.85
N SER A 113 -6.79 -2.27 16.79
CA SER A 113 -6.33 -3.67 16.90
C SER A 113 -5.55 -4.17 15.69
N ILE A 114 -5.69 -3.52 14.53
CA ILE A 114 -4.89 -3.82 13.34
C ILE A 114 -3.41 -3.49 13.63
N SER A 115 -2.48 -4.38 13.31
CA SER A 115 -1.05 -4.14 13.56
C SER A 115 -0.51 -2.94 12.76
N PHE A 116 0.70 -2.51 13.14
CA PHE A 116 1.49 -1.59 12.34
C PHE A 116 1.69 -2.15 10.93
N TYR A 117 2.11 -3.41 10.83
CA TYR A 117 2.39 -4.10 9.57
C TYR A 117 1.19 -4.06 8.61
N VAL A 118 0.03 -4.55 9.06
CA VAL A 118 -1.17 -4.65 8.23
C VAL A 118 -1.66 -3.27 7.79
N TYR A 119 -1.67 -2.29 8.68
CA TYR A 119 -2.09 -0.93 8.33
C TYR A 119 -1.25 -0.32 7.20
N HIS A 120 0.08 -0.40 7.30
CA HIS A 120 0.97 0.18 6.29
C HIS A 120 0.91 -0.59 4.97
N ASN A 121 0.88 -1.93 5.02
CA ASN A 121 0.75 -2.75 3.82
C ASN A 121 -0.59 -2.55 3.12
N LEU A 122 -1.69 -2.35 3.85
CA LEU A 122 -3.00 -2.06 3.23
C LEU A 122 -2.99 -0.79 2.38
N VAL A 123 -2.22 0.24 2.76
CA VAL A 123 -2.09 1.47 1.94
C VAL A 123 -1.44 1.14 0.59
N GLY A 124 -0.36 0.35 0.60
CA GLY A 124 0.30 -0.11 -0.62
C GLY A 124 -0.60 -1.04 -1.44
N TRP A 125 -1.23 -2.02 -0.79
CA TRP A 125 -2.13 -2.99 -1.41
C TRP A 125 -3.29 -2.33 -2.15
N LEU A 126 -3.91 -1.32 -1.53
CA LEU A 126 -5.02 -0.57 -2.13
C LEU A 126 -4.58 0.36 -3.26
N SER A 127 -3.28 0.59 -3.45
CA SER A 127 -2.77 1.29 -4.65
C SER A 127 -2.86 0.43 -5.91
N GLY A 128 -3.08 -0.88 -5.77
CA GLY A 128 -3.35 -1.82 -6.86
C GLY A 128 -2.12 -2.17 -7.71
N TYR A 129 -2.18 -3.33 -8.37
CA TYR A 129 -1.13 -3.84 -9.27
C TYR A 129 -1.65 -4.27 -10.66
N GLU A 130 -2.97 -4.26 -10.85
CA GLU A 130 -3.63 -4.75 -12.08
C GLU A 130 -4.24 -3.59 -12.88
N GLU A 131 -4.64 -3.81 -14.13
CA GLU A 131 -5.45 -2.82 -14.85
C GLU A 131 -6.92 -2.94 -14.44
N ASN A 132 -7.34 -2.12 -13.48
CA ASN A 132 -8.74 -2.03 -13.04
C ASN A 132 -9.13 -0.56 -12.85
N THR A 133 -10.22 -0.12 -13.50
CA THR A 133 -10.70 1.27 -13.46
C THR A 133 -11.16 1.71 -12.07
N ALA A 134 -11.35 0.78 -11.13
CA ALA A 134 -11.70 1.08 -9.74
C ALA A 134 -10.47 1.25 -8.83
N ILE A 135 -9.25 1.09 -9.36
CA ILE A 135 -8.02 1.39 -8.60
C ILE A 135 -7.99 2.87 -8.26
N PRO A 136 -7.72 3.23 -6.99
CA PRO A 136 -7.60 4.62 -6.59
C PRO A 136 -6.50 5.35 -7.37
N GLU A 137 -6.76 6.61 -7.74
CA GLU A 137 -5.72 7.51 -8.25
C GLU A 137 -4.67 7.83 -7.19
N LEU A 138 -5.08 7.82 -5.92
CA LEU A 138 -4.25 8.11 -4.75
C LEU A 138 -4.63 7.17 -3.62
N SER A 139 -3.64 6.66 -2.89
CA SER A 139 -3.79 5.93 -1.63
C SER A 139 -2.77 6.48 -0.64
N ILE A 140 -3.26 7.12 0.42
CA ILE A 140 -2.43 7.82 1.40
C ILE A 140 -2.81 7.33 2.79
N GLY A 141 -1.83 6.91 3.57
CA GLY A 141 -2.01 6.65 4.99
C GLY A 141 -1.93 7.94 5.79
N PHE A 142 -2.81 8.11 6.76
CA PHE A 142 -2.79 9.24 7.69
C PHE A 142 -3.06 8.76 9.11
N SER A 143 -2.13 9.07 9.99
CA SER A 143 -2.19 8.70 11.40
C SER A 143 -2.21 9.97 12.23
N LYS A 144 -3.35 10.20 12.91
CA LYS A 144 -3.55 11.32 13.81
C LYS A 144 -3.23 10.90 15.23
N ASN A 145 -2.21 11.50 15.82
CA ASN A 145 -1.82 11.20 17.19
C ASN A 145 -2.90 11.72 18.15
N LYS A 146 -3.21 10.94 19.18
CA LYS A 146 -4.28 11.26 20.15
C LYS A 146 -3.86 12.33 21.17
N THR A 147 -2.57 12.58 21.37
CA THR A 147 -2.04 13.45 22.44
C THR A 147 -1.14 14.57 21.94
N ASP A 148 -0.35 14.36 20.87
CA ASP A 148 0.55 15.36 20.31
C ASP A 148 0.41 15.46 18.78
N SER A 149 -0.24 16.53 18.32
CA SER A 149 -0.42 16.79 16.88
C SER A 149 0.89 16.88 16.08
N GLN A 150 2.04 17.15 16.72
CA GLN A 150 3.35 17.17 16.04
C GLN A 150 3.80 15.77 15.60
N GLU A 151 3.21 14.74 16.19
CA GLU A 151 3.41 13.33 15.88
C GLU A 151 2.37 12.81 14.87
N ASP A 152 1.41 13.64 14.42
CA ASP A 152 0.60 13.30 13.25
C ASP A 152 1.53 13.00 12.07
N TYR A 153 1.25 11.96 11.30
CA TYR A 153 2.02 11.65 10.11
C TYR A 153 1.15 11.21 8.94
N LEU A 154 1.65 11.47 7.74
CA LEU A 154 1.13 10.92 6.50
C LEU A 154 2.23 10.15 5.77
N PHE A 155 1.82 9.18 4.97
CA PHE A 155 2.73 8.35 4.17
C PHE A 155 2.03 7.78 2.94
N PHE A 156 2.83 7.41 1.96
CA PHE A 156 2.39 6.82 0.70
C PHE A 156 3.53 5.95 0.14
N LEU A 157 3.22 5.16 -0.88
CA LEU A 157 4.22 4.33 -1.56
C LEU A 157 5.26 5.24 -2.22
N ASP A 158 6.54 4.93 -2.03
CA ASP A 158 7.62 5.67 -2.66
C ASP A 158 7.54 5.55 -4.19
N PRO A 159 7.25 6.63 -4.92
CA PRO A 159 7.13 6.57 -6.38
C PRO A 159 8.47 6.34 -7.08
N GLU A 160 9.60 6.58 -6.41
CA GLU A 160 10.94 6.38 -6.95
C GLU A 160 11.46 4.96 -6.72
N ASN A 161 10.80 4.17 -5.86
CA ASN A 161 11.16 2.79 -5.60
C ASN A 161 10.48 1.84 -6.62
N GLU A 162 11.26 1.32 -7.56
CA GLU A 162 10.78 0.39 -8.60
C GLU A 162 10.22 -0.94 -8.06
N TYR A 163 10.66 -1.37 -6.87
CA TYR A 163 10.20 -2.60 -6.23
C TYR A 163 8.84 -2.44 -5.53
N GLY A 164 8.41 -1.19 -5.28
CA GLY A 164 7.12 -0.91 -4.65
C GLY A 164 7.01 -1.48 -3.22
N ASP A 165 8.14 -1.60 -2.53
CA ASP A 165 8.24 -2.22 -1.19
C ASP A 165 8.60 -1.21 -0.09
N THR A 166 8.73 0.06 -0.44
CA THR A 166 9.08 1.14 0.48
C THR A 166 8.00 2.21 0.47
N GLN A 167 7.64 2.66 1.66
CA GLN A 167 6.80 3.83 1.85
C GLN A 167 7.64 4.97 2.41
N ILE A 168 7.31 6.19 1.98
CA ILE A 168 7.88 7.41 2.52
C ILE A 168 6.78 8.28 3.12
N GLY A 169 7.17 9.10 4.09
CA GLY A 169 6.21 9.94 4.77
C GLY A 169 6.89 11.01 5.60
N THR A 170 6.05 11.75 6.32
CA THR A 170 6.48 12.91 7.10
C THR A 170 5.59 13.09 8.31
N PHE A 171 6.21 13.48 9.43
CA PHE A 171 5.51 13.95 10.61
C PHE A 171 5.15 15.42 10.46
N ARG A 172 4.13 15.88 11.17
CA ARG A 172 3.80 17.31 11.26
C ARG A 172 4.96 18.16 11.80
N SER A 173 5.81 17.56 12.64
CA SER A 173 7.08 18.17 13.08
C SER A 173 8.12 18.40 11.97
N GLY A 174 7.86 17.93 10.74
CA GLY A 174 8.73 18.10 9.57
C GLY A 174 9.78 17.01 9.40
N LYS A 175 9.79 15.98 10.25
CA LYS A 175 10.71 14.84 10.13
C LYS A 175 10.18 13.86 9.07
N SER A 176 10.96 13.64 8.02
CA SER A 176 10.67 12.60 7.02
C SER A 176 11.12 11.22 7.50
N PHE A 177 10.49 10.19 6.96
CA PHE A 177 10.82 8.80 7.27
C PHE A 177 10.60 7.88 6.07
N SER A 178 11.15 6.68 6.18
CA SER A 178 10.77 5.53 5.35
C SER A 178 10.24 4.38 6.20
N ILE A 179 9.48 3.50 5.57
CA ILE A 179 9.05 2.20 6.08
C ILE A 179 9.35 1.19 4.99
N TYR A 180 10.17 0.18 5.31
CA TYR A 180 10.43 -0.92 4.40
C TYR A 180 9.42 -2.04 4.69
N LEU A 181 8.47 -2.26 3.79
CA LEU A 181 7.30 -3.11 4.03
C LEU A 181 7.66 -4.57 4.42
N PRO A 182 8.69 -5.21 3.84
CA PRO A 182 9.09 -6.56 4.25
C PRO A 182 9.53 -6.67 5.72
N GLU A 183 10.11 -5.62 6.29
CA GLU A 183 10.56 -5.57 7.69
C GLU A 183 9.54 -4.91 8.63
N ALA A 184 8.36 -4.50 8.15
CA ALA A 184 7.36 -3.83 8.98
C ALA A 184 6.70 -4.75 10.03
N TYR A 185 7.00 -6.06 10.02
CA TYR A 185 6.57 -7.04 11.03
C TYR A 185 7.26 -6.88 12.40
N GLU A 186 8.31 -6.05 12.49
CA GLU A 186 9.01 -5.80 13.74
C GLU A 186 8.11 -5.23 14.84
N GLU A 187 8.46 -5.50 16.11
CA GLU A 187 7.73 -4.97 17.26
C GLU A 187 7.75 -3.43 17.23
N PHE A 188 6.56 -2.81 17.15
CA PHE A 188 6.35 -1.37 16.96
C PHE A 188 6.72 -0.81 15.56
N GLY A 189 6.92 -1.69 14.58
CA GLY A 189 7.25 -1.34 13.21
C GLY A 189 8.71 -0.93 13.00
N ASN A 190 9.05 -0.64 11.75
CA ASN A 190 10.41 -0.29 11.32
C ASN A 190 10.52 1.14 10.76
N LEU A 191 9.61 2.04 11.17
CA LEU A 191 9.60 3.43 10.73
C LEU A 191 10.93 4.09 11.09
N THR A 192 11.66 4.55 10.08
CA THR A 192 13.02 5.07 10.24
C THR A 192 13.09 6.51 9.77
N ILE A 193 13.43 7.43 10.67
CA ILE A 193 13.66 8.84 10.34
C ILE A 193 14.90 8.94 9.46
N ARG A 194 14.77 9.60 8.31
CA ARG A 194 15.80 9.73 7.29
C ARG A 194 15.93 11.19 6.87
N ASN A 195 17.14 11.72 6.90
CA ASN A 195 17.41 13.12 6.54
C ASN A 195 17.49 13.31 5.01
N GLU A 196 17.80 12.23 4.30
CA GLU A 196 17.87 12.18 2.85
C GLU A 196 16.48 12.25 2.18
N ILE A 197 15.43 11.85 2.90
CA ILE A 197 14.05 11.91 2.42
C ILE A 197 13.47 13.30 2.69
N GLN A 198 12.91 13.92 1.67
CA GLN A 198 12.33 15.26 1.75
C GLN A 198 10.85 15.21 1.39
N VAL A 199 10.01 14.93 2.38
CA VAL A 199 8.55 14.92 2.24
C VAL A 199 7.97 16.01 3.14
N SER A 200 7.24 16.97 2.55
CA SER A 200 6.65 18.09 3.29
C SER A 200 5.21 17.80 3.71
N MET A 201 4.92 17.86 5.01
CA MET A 201 3.56 17.68 5.53
C MET A 201 2.61 18.73 4.95
N LYS A 202 3.07 19.97 4.86
CA LYS A 202 2.27 21.09 4.36
C LYS A 202 1.91 20.88 2.90
N GLU A 203 2.87 20.56 2.05
CA GLU A 203 2.61 20.36 0.61
C GLU A 203 1.65 19.20 0.36
N ASN A 204 1.80 18.10 1.12
CA ASN A 204 0.88 16.96 1.00
C ASN A 204 -0.54 17.30 1.48
N ILE A 205 -0.70 18.01 2.60
CA ILE A 205 -2.03 18.48 3.05
C ILE A 205 -2.64 19.46 2.05
N ASP A 206 -1.84 20.43 1.57
CA ASP A 206 -2.29 21.42 0.58
C ASP A 206 -2.76 20.71 -0.70
N TYR A 207 -1.98 19.73 -1.19
CA TYR A 207 -2.35 18.90 -2.33
C TYR A 207 -3.65 18.12 -2.11
N ILE A 208 -3.81 17.41 -1.00
CA ILE A 208 -5.06 16.69 -0.67
C ILE A 208 -6.25 17.66 -0.65
N SER A 209 -6.06 18.87 -0.11
CA SER A 209 -7.08 19.91 -0.10
C SER A 209 -7.42 20.44 -1.50
N GLU A 210 -6.42 20.66 -2.35
CA GLU A 210 -6.60 21.04 -3.76
C GLU A 210 -7.34 19.95 -4.56
N GLN A 211 -7.08 18.68 -4.23
CA GLN A 211 -7.80 17.51 -4.75
C GLN A 211 -9.20 17.33 -4.13
N GLY A 212 -9.65 18.28 -3.32
CA GLY A 212 -11.05 18.40 -2.90
C GLY A 212 -11.40 17.76 -1.57
N PHE A 213 -10.43 17.35 -0.75
CA PHE A 213 -10.67 16.86 0.61
C PHE A 213 -9.86 17.63 1.66
N ASN A 214 -10.55 18.21 2.65
CA ASN A 214 -9.86 18.84 3.78
C ASN A 214 -9.67 17.81 4.90
N ILE A 215 -8.41 17.47 5.21
CA ILE A 215 -8.07 16.46 6.21
C ILE A 215 -8.59 16.79 7.62
N LEU A 216 -8.87 18.07 7.91
CA LEU A 216 -9.45 18.49 9.19
C LEU A 216 -10.88 17.94 9.38
N ASP A 217 -11.60 17.68 8.30
CA ASP A 217 -12.99 17.21 8.32
C ASP A 217 -13.08 15.71 8.62
N ILE A 218 -11.96 14.98 8.65
CA ILE A 218 -11.91 13.52 8.73
C ILE A 218 -12.68 12.92 9.91
N ASN A 219 -12.70 13.61 11.05
CA ASN A 219 -13.41 13.15 12.25
C ASN A 219 -14.91 13.46 12.23
N SER A 220 -15.36 14.35 11.34
CA SER A 220 -16.76 14.75 11.19
C SER A 220 -17.54 13.92 10.17
N LEU A 221 -16.84 13.07 9.41
CA LEU A 221 -17.47 12.21 8.42
C LEU A 221 -18.34 11.14 9.08
N GLU A 222 -19.41 10.76 8.39
CA GLU A 222 -20.25 9.61 8.78
C GLU A 222 -19.64 8.33 8.22
N TYR A 223 -19.17 7.46 9.12
CA TYR A 223 -18.55 6.19 8.76
C TYR A 223 -19.58 5.05 8.82
N THR A 224 -19.66 4.30 7.73
CA THR A 224 -20.35 3.00 7.71
C THR A 224 -19.37 1.93 8.19
N GLU A 225 -19.75 1.18 9.22
CA GLU A 225 -18.89 0.14 9.79
C GLU A 225 -19.00 -1.18 9.03
N HIS A 226 -17.86 -1.75 8.67
CA HIS A 226 -17.73 -3.03 7.99
C HIS A 226 -16.91 -4.00 8.85
N LYS A 227 -17.48 -5.17 9.12
CA LYS A 227 -16.79 -6.27 9.81
C LYS A 227 -16.15 -7.18 8.78
N ILE A 228 -14.83 -7.28 8.79
CA ILE A 228 -14.06 -8.04 7.81
C ILE A 228 -13.25 -9.10 8.53
N LYS A 229 -13.34 -10.34 8.02
CA LYS A 229 -12.59 -11.48 8.49
C LYS A 229 -11.23 -11.49 7.78
N MET A 230 -10.13 -11.49 8.53
CA MET A 230 -8.76 -11.47 8.00
C MET A 230 -7.89 -12.45 8.79
N ASN A 231 -6.93 -13.07 8.12
CA ASN A 231 -5.78 -13.68 8.75
C ASN A 231 -4.80 -12.55 9.11
N GLU A 232 -4.29 -12.50 10.33
CA GLU A 232 -3.25 -11.54 10.73
C GLU A 232 -2.34 -12.16 11.77
#